data_AF-A0A7R8VXW7-F1
#
_entry.id   AF-A0A7R8VXW7-F1
#
_cell.length_a   1.000
_cell.length_b   1.000
_cell.length_c   1.000
_cell.angle_alpha   90.00
_cell.angle_beta   90.00
_cell.angle_gamma   90.00
#
_symmetry.space_group_name_H-M   'P 1'
#
loop_
_entity.id
_entity.type
_entity.pdbx_description
1 polymer ?
#
loop_
_entity_poly.entity_id
_entity_poly.type
_entity_poly.pdbx_seq_one_letter_code
_entity_poly.pdbx_strand_id
1 'polypeptide(L)'
;MALTKATYMLFKGRLVRDKTMKVVRKSIRRSHKVIYLFADGIAARTQPPPVLPEGPAHKLAANYYYDRDGRREVKPATVLAGPNLAFTLGSGQQSGETAISSEKKPPTPGSIWHWD
;
A
#
# COMPACT_ATOMS: atom_id res chain seq x y z
N MET A 1 44.14 30.47 -31.71
CA MET A 1 42.68 30.65 -31.73
C MET A 1 42.05 29.92 -32.92
N ALA A 2 41.82 28.61 -32.87
CA ALA A 2 41.23 27.87 -34.00
C ALA A 2 40.50 26.60 -33.54
N LEU A 3 39.37 26.74 -32.86
CA LEU A 3 38.48 25.62 -32.50
C LEU A 3 36.99 25.98 -32.65
N THR A 4 36.64 26.71 -33.72
CA THR A 4 35.30 27.36 -33.79
C THR A 4 34.40 26.89 -34.92
N LYS A 5 34.90 26.21 -35.97
CA LYS A 5 34.06 25.80 -37.11
C LYS A 5 33.61 24.32 -37.06
N ALA A 6 34.51 23.41 -36.72
CA ALA A 6 34.21 21.97 -36.64
C ALA A 6 33.29 21.63 -35.44
N THR A 7 33.49 22.29 -34.30
CA THR A 7 32.64 22.21 -33.11
C THR A 7 31.23 22.74 -33.37
N TYR A 8 31.11 23.87 -34.08
CA TYR A 8 29.82 24.44 -34.48
C TYR A 8 29.07 23.56 -35.49
N MET A 9 29.76 22.96 -36.46
CA MET A 9 29.17 22.01 -37.41
C MET A 9 28.70 20.72 -36.72
N LEU A 10 29.46 20.19 -35.77
CA LEU A 10 29.07 19.03 -34.95
C LEU A 10 27.86 19.34 -34.05
N PHE A 11 27.78 20.55 -33.48
CA PHE A 11 26.64 20.98 -32.66
C PHE A 11 25.36 21.14 -33.50
N LYS A 12 25.43 21.81 -34.66
CA LYS A 12 24.29 21.91 -35.60
C LYS A 12 23.87 20.55 -36.14
N GLY A 13 24.81 19.68 -36.48
CA GLY A 13 24.53 18.30 -36.93
C GLY A 13 23.91 17.43 -35.83
N ARG A 14 24.18 17.69 -34.55
CA ARG A 14 23.52 17.03 -33.41
C ARG A 14 22.07 17.51 -33.26
N LEU A 15 21.83 18.82 -33.37
CA LEU A 15 20.49 19.41 -33.27
C LEU A 15 19.54 18.95 -34.39
N VAL A 16 20.05 18.76 -35.61
CA VAL A 16 19.26 18.27 -36.76
C VAL A 16 18.87 16.79 -36.58
N ARG A 17 19.77 15.95 -36.06
CA ARG A 17 19.50 14.52 -35.77
C ARG A 17 18.46 14.31 -34.67
N ASP A 18 18.40 15.18 -33.66
CA ASP A 18 17.40 15.08 -32.60
C ASP A 18 15.97 15.38 -33.10
N LYS A 19 15.82 16.25 -34.11
CA LYS A 19 14.50 16.57 -34.68
C LYS A 19 13.98 15.44 -35.56
N THR A 20 14.83 14.82 -36.37
CA THR A 20 14.43 13.71 -37.26
C THR A 20 14.09 12.45 -36.47
N MET A 21 14.86 12.14 -35.41
CA MET A 21 14.56 10.98 -34.55
C MET A 21 13.24 11.11 -33.77
N LYS A 22 12.79 12.34 -33.45
CA LYS A 22 11.46 12.58 -32.85
C LYS A 22 10.32 12.24 -33.82
N VAL A 23 10.49 12.54 -35.11
CA VAL A 23 9.51 12.23 -36.16
C VAL A 23 9.40 10.72 -36.39
N VAL A 24 10.54 10.02 -36.45
CA VAL A 24 10.59 8.54 -36.60
C VAL A 24 9.95 7.84 -35.39
N ARG A 25 10.17 8.32 -34.16
CA ARG A 25 9.50 7.75 -32.97
C ARG A 25 7.98 7.92 -33.00
N LYS A 26 7.48 9.03 -33.54
CA LYS A 26 6.04 9.30 -33.67
C LYS A 26 5.37 8.37 -34.70
N SER A 27 6.07 7.94 -35.75
CA SER A 27 5.51 7.04 -36.77
C SER A 27 5.35 5.58 -36.29
N ILE A 28 6.10 5.14 -35.28
CA ILE A 28 6.07 3.77 -34.71
C ILE A 28 4.86 3.57 -33.74
N ARG A 29 3.78 4.35 -33.91
CA ARG A 29 2.48 4.31 -33.19
C ARG A 29 2.51 4.44 -31.65
N ARG A 30 3.67 4.40 -31.00
CA ARG A 30 3.83 4.75 -29.59
C ARG A 30 4.52 6.09 -29.48
N SER A 31 3.74 7.13 -29.16
CA SER A 31 4.31 8.39 -28.69
C SER A 31 5.19 8.10 -27.49
N HIS A 32 6.52 8.20 -27.67
CA HIS A 32 7.45 8.05 -26.56
C HIS A 32 7.29 9.26 -25.63
N LYS A 33 6.54 9.08 -24.54
CA LYS A 33 6.57 10.03 -23.43
C LYS A 33 7.97 9.96 -22.85
N VAL A 34 8.65 11.10 -22.79
CA VAL A 34 9.99 11.15 -22.23
C VAL A 34 9.90 10.71 -20.76
N ILE A 35 10.67 9.69 -20.38
CA ILE A 35 10.71 9.15 -19.01
C ILE A 35 11.44 10.11 -18.07
N TYR A 36 12.38 10.91 -18.62
CA TYR A 36 13.09 11.92 -17.86
C TYR A 36 12.13 12.98 -17.33
N LEU A 37 12.25 13.23 -16.04
CA LEU A 37 11.53 14.29 -15.37
C LEU A 37 12.25 15.61 -15.70
N PHE A 38 11.60 16.45 -16.52
CA PHE A 38 12.07 17.81 -16.80
C PHE A 38 11.57 18.77 -15.73
N ALA A 39 12.29 19.88 -15.52
CA ALA A 39 11.96 20.88 -14.50
C ALA A 39 10.49 21.35 -14.56
N ASP A 40 9.94 21.47 -15.78
CA ASP A 40 8.56 21.91 -16.01
C ASP A 40 7.48 20.91 -15.54
N GLY A 41 7.86 19.65 -15.27
CA GLY A 41 6.95 18.56 -14.87
C GLY A 41 7.17 18.06 -13.45
N ILE A 42 8.01 18.71 -12.66
CA ILE A 42 8.31 18.33 -11.27
C ILE A 42 8.02 19.54 -10.37
N ALA A 43 7.56 19.28 -9.15
CA ALA A 43 7.52 20.30 -8.12
C ALA A 43 8.91 20.93 -7.89
N ALA A 44 8.94 22.20 -7.47
CA ALA A 44 10.16 22.91 -7.14
C ALA A 44 10.98 22.16 -6.06
N ARG A 45 12.31 22.32 -6.07
CA ARG A 45 13.19 21.73 -5.04
C ARG A 45 13.00 22.37 -3.67
N THR A 46 12.67 23.66 -3.66
CA THR A 46 12.37 24.42 -2.44
C THR A 46 10.86 24.52 -2.30
N GLN A 47 10.33 24.07 -1.17
CA GLN A 47 8.91 24.15 -0.84
C GLN A 47 8.72 25.15 0.31
N PRO A 48 7.61 25.91 0.35
CA PRO A 48 7.27 26.75 1.49
C PRO A 48 7.02 25.89 2.74
N PRO A 49 7.16 26.46 3.95
CA PRO A 49 6.84 25.73 5.18
C PRO A 49 5.35 25.33 5.18
N PRO A 50 5.02 24.03 5.36
CA PRO A 50 3.63 23.60 5.39
C PRO A 50 2.97 23.89 6.75
N VAL A 51 1.67 24.17 6.73
CA VAL A 51 0.81 24.17 7.93
C VAL A 51 0.01 22.87 7.91
N LEU A 52 0.40 21.93 8.77
CA LEU A 52 -0.25 20.61 8.85
C LEU A 52 -1.46 20.66 9.81
N PRO A 53 -2.56 19.97 9.49
CA PRO A 53 -3.66 19.82 10.43
C PRO A 53 -3.22 18.97 11.62
N GLU A 54 -3.84 19.23 12.77
CA GLU A 54 -3.54 18.51 14.00
C GLU A 54 -4.20 17.13 14.04
N GLY A 55 -3.63 16.24 14.84
CA GLY A 55 -4.16 14.90 15.04
C GLY A 55 -5.42 14.87 15.93
N PRO A 56 -6.16 13.75 15.93
CA PRO A 56 -7.43 13.62 16.66
C PRO A 56 -7.29 13.72 18.19
N ALA A 57 -6.07 13.55 18.71
CA ALA A 57 -5.75 13.66 20.13
C ALA A 57 -5.23 15.05 20.52
N HIS A 58 -5.31 16.06 19.65
CA HIS A 58 -5.02 17.44 20.02
C HIS A 58 -6.28 18.12 20.57
N LYS A 59 -6.66 17.73 21.80
CA LYS A 59 -7.84 18.20 22.51
C LYS A 59 -7.44 18.74 23.88
N LEU A 60 -8.03 19.87 24.28
CA LEU A 60 -7.74 20.55 25.55
C LEU A 60 -8.37 19.87 26.78
N ALA A 61 -9.47 19.15 26.58
CA ALA A 61 -10.21 18.47 27.65
C ALA A 61 -10.69 17.08 27.17
N ALA A 62 -11.04 16.21 28.13
CA ALA A 62 -11.52 14.85 27.88
C ALA A 62 -10.60 14.04 26.95
N ASN A 63 -9.29 14.07 27.24
CA ASN A 63 -8.24 13.49 26.39
C ASN A 63 -7.16 12.79 27.25
N TYR A 64 -7.61 12.02 28.22
CA TYR A 64 -6.71 11.27 29.08
C TYR A 64 -5.99 10.19 28.27
N TYR A 65 -4.70 10.01 28.53
CA TYR A 65 -3.91 9.03 27.79
C TYR A 65 -4.38 7.59 28.06
N TYR A 66 -4.92 7.30 29.24
CA TYR A 66 -5.34 5.95 29.63
C TYR A 66 -6.51 5.42 28.77
N ASP A 67 -7.42 6.29 28.30
CA ASP A 67 -8.58 5.89 27.48
C ASP A 67 -8.20 5.52 26.03
N ARG A 68 -7.00 5.88 25.57
CA ARG A 68 -6.54 5.70 24.19
C ARG A 68 -5.31 4.80 24.05
N ASP A 69 -4.85 4.23 25.16
CA ASP A 69 -3.61 3.45 25.20
C ASP A 69 -3.86 1.99 24.77
N GLY A 70 -4.03 1.78 23.47
CA GLY A 70 -4.20 0.43 22.89
C GLY A 70 -3.05 -0.53 23.20
N ARG A 71 -1.87 -0.04 23.59
CA ARG A 71 -0.74 -0.89 24.00
C ARG A 71 -1.03 -1.65 25.29
N ARG A 72 -1.84 -1.07 26.18
CA ARG A 72 -2.24 -1.67 27.47
C ARG A 72 -3.52 -2.49 27.37
N GLU A 73 -4.28 -2.32 26.29
CA GLU A 73 -5.47 -3.13 26.01
C GLU A 73 -5.14 -4.54 25.53
N VAL A 74 -3.90 -4.77 25.09
CA VAL A 74 -3.42 -6.08 24.64
C VAL A 74 -3.45 -7.07 25.80
N LYS A 75 -4.31 -8.09 25.67
CA LYS A 75 -4.40 -9.22 26.59
C LYS A 75 -3.51 -10.37 26.12
N PRO A 76 -3.04 -11.25 27.04
CA PRO A 76 -2.38 -12.48 26.64
C PRO A 76 -3.31 -13.34 25.77
N ALA A 77 -2.72 -14.14 24.88
CA ALA A 77 -3.48 -15.03 24.00
C ALA A 77 -4.36 -15.99 24.82
N THR A 78 -5.58 -16.22 24.35
CA THR A 78 -6.49 -17.20 24.96
C THR A 78 -6.04 -18.61 24.56
N VAL A 79 -5.67 -19.43 25.54
CA VAL A 79 -5.27 -20.82 25.33
C VAL A 79 -6.52 -21.70 25.28
N LEU A 80 -6.81 -22.30 24.12
CA LEU A 80 -8.00 -23.15 23.92
C LEU A 80 -7.76 -24.61 24.35
N ALA A 81 -6.54 -25.11 24.24
CA ALA A 81 -6.16 -26.46 24.66
C ALA A 81 -4.67 -26.48 25.07
N GLY A 82 -4.34 -27.24 26.11
CA GLY A 82 -2.97 -27.39 26.61
C GLY A 82 -2.87 -28.54 27.62
N PRO A 83 -1.66 -29.01 27.97
CA PRO A 83 -1.46 -30.18 28.82
C PRO A 83 -2.07 -30.05 30.23
N ASN A 84 -2.22 -28.81 30.73
CA ASN A 84 -2.80 -28.50 32.04
C ASN A 84 -4.23 -27.93 31.95
N LEU A 85 -4.77 -27.73 30.73
CA LEU A 85 -6.16 -27.34 30.51
C LEU A 85 -6.92 -28.60 30.13
N ALA A 86 -7.75 -29.13 31.03
CA ALA A 86 -8.66 -30.22 30.72
C ALA A 86 -9.70 -29.74 29.70
N PHE A 87 -9.35 -29.82 28.42
CA PHE A 87 -10.30 -29.67 27.33
C PHE A 87 -11.03 -31.00 27.22
N THR A 88 -12.25 -31.09 27.76
CA THR A 88 -13.13 -32.23 27.53
C THR A 88 -13.59 -32.18 26.07
N LEU A 89 -12.74 -32.71 25.18
CA LEU A 89 -13.12 -33.05 23.82
C LEU A 89 -14.26 -34.06 23.97
N GLY A 90 -15.49 -33.63 23.72
CA GLY A 90 -16.70 -34.41 23.99
C GLY A 90 -16.73 -35.72 23.20
N SER A 91 -16.05 -36.74 23.71
CA SER A 91 -16.29 -38.14 23.41
C SER A 91 -17.34 -38.65 24.40
N GLY A 92 -18.61 -38.45 24.05
CA GLY A 92 -19.76 -39.16 24.63
C GLY A 92 -20.25 -38.65 25.99
N GLN A 93 -21.33 -37.85 25.96
CA GLN A 93 -22.40 -38.01 26.93
C GLN A 93 -23.75 -37.86 26.22
N GLN A 94 -24.35 -39.01 25.95
CA GLN A 94 -25.79 -39.12 25.76
C GLN A 94 -26.49 -38.65 27.04
N SER A 95 -27.42 -37.72 26.94
CA SER A 95 -28.68 -37.74 27.69
C SER A 95 -29.57 -36.59 27.24
N GLY A 96 -30.75 -36.93 26.74
CA GLY A 96 -31.82 -35.96 26.47
C GLY A 96 -32.26 -35.90 25.01
N GLU A 97 -32.96 -36.94 24.56
CA GLU A 97 -33.79 -36.98 23.36
C GLU A 97 -34.68 -35.72 23.26
N THR A 98 -34.62 -34.95 22.17
CA THR A 98 -35.72 -34.72 21.21
C THR A 98 -35.29 -33.68 20.15
N ALA A 99 -35.57 -34.01 18.88
CA ALA A 99 -35.61 -33.15 17.69
C ALA A 99 -34.30 -32.82 16.95
N ILE A 100 -33.91 -33.76 16.07
CA ILE A 100 -33.50 -33.58 14.67
C ILE A 100 -32.92 -32.19 14.32
N SER A 101 -31.60 -32.11 14.08
CA SER A 101 -31.06 -31.13 13.12
C SER A 101 -29.70 -31.56 12.60
N SER A 102 -29.68 -31.86 11.29
CA SER A 102 -28.57 -31.75 10.33
C SER A 102 -27.13 -31.98 10.82
N GLU A 103 -26.44 -32.96 10.21
CA GLU A 103 -24.98 -33.13 10.26
C GLU A 103 -24.26 -31.76 10.20
N LYS A 104 -23.59 -31.39 11.30
CA LYS A 104 -22.86 -30.12 11.39
C LYS A 104 -21.64 -30.20 10.48
N LYS A 105 -21.63 -29.40 9.41
CA LYS A 105 -20.47 -29.21 8.55
C LYS A 105 -19.25 -28.85 9.40
N PRO A 106 -18.03 -29.28 9.01
CA PRO A 106 -16.82 -28.91 9.74
C PRO A 106 -16.69 -27.39 9.81
N PRO A 107 -16.22 -26.82 10.94
CA PRO A 107 -16.07 -25.38 11.06
C PRO A 107 -15.02 -24.87 10.07
N THR A 108 -15.39 -23.87 9.27
CA THR A 108 -14.46 -23.14 8.40
C THR A 108 -14.01 -21.85 9.08
N PRO A 109 -12.73 -21.43 8.97
CA PRO A 109 -12.20 -20.24 9.66
C PRO A 109 -12.82 -18.91 9.18
N GLY A 110 -13.45 -18.89 8.00
CA GLY A 110 -14.11 -17.72 7.45
C GLY A 110 -14.89 -18.07 6.18
N SER A 111 -15.53 -17.06 5.57
CA SER A 111 -16.26 -17.19 4.31
C SER A 111 -15.31 -17.22 3.10
N ILE A 112 -15.68 -17.98 2.08
CA ILE A 112 -15.00 -17.99 0.78
C ILE A 112 -15.51 -16.77 -0.02
N TRP A 113 -14.59 -15.91 -0.45
CA TRP A 113 -14.93 -14.75 -1.27
C TRP A 113 -14.52 -15.01 -2.72
N HIS A 114 -15.49 -14.98 -3.63
CA HIS A 114 -15.26 -14.91 -5.06
C HIS A 114 -15.11 -13.43 -5.41
N TRP A 115 -13.87 -12.97 -5.56
CA TRP A 115 -13.60 -11.65 -6.09
C TRP A 115 -13.78 -11.75 -7.61
N ASP A 116 -14.99 -11.47 -8.12
CA ASP A 116 -15.32 -11.18 -9.53
C ASP A 116 -16.85 -11.03 -9.66
#